data_AF-A0A420N4T8-F1
#
_entry.id   AF-A0A420N4T8-F1
#
_cell.length_a   1.000
_cell.length_b   1.000
_cell.length_c   1.000
_cell.angle_alpha   90.00
_cell.angle_beta   90.00
_cell.angle_gamma   90.00
#
_symmetry.space_group_name_H-M   'P 1'
#
loop_
_entity.id
_entity.type
_entity.pdbx_description
1 polymer ?
#
loop_
_entity_poly.entity_id
_entity_poly.type
_entity_poly.pdbx_seq_one_letter_code
_entity_poly.pdbx_strand_id
1 'polypeptide(L)'
;MGDRASVSAKQGSIPLLINGCPLSHEDKSRKHAIDEDFTFQGANVRDCDETLKRSAAAFKTWSQTSTLQRRKQLLQLAQLLRQQEQDVLDLIC
;
A
#
# COMPACT_ATOMS: atom_id res chain seq x y z
N MET A 1 -33.32 -2.31 20.53
CA MET A 1 -32.53 -3.51 20.20
C MET A 1 -32.18 -3.43 18.74
N GLY A 2 -31.03 -2.83 18.41
CA GLY A 2 -30.51 -2.79 17.05
C GLY A 2 -29.29 -3.70 17.02
N ASP A 3 -29.36 -4.75 16.21
CA ASP A 3 -28.25 -5.67 15.99
C ASP A 3 -27.03 -4.89 15.51
N ARG A 4 -26.02 -4.81 16.38
CA ARG A 4 -24.65 -4.50 15.97
C ARG A 4 -24.21 -5.68 15.12
N ALA A 5 -24.31 -5.54 13.80
CA ALA A 5 -23.68 -6.44 12.88
C ALA A 5 -22.19 -6.54 13.27
N SER A 6 -21.80 -7.70 13.78
CA SER A 6 -20.43 -8.05 14.07
C SER A 6 -19.68 -7.92 12.75
N VAL A 7 -18.78 -6.94 12.66
CA VAL A 7 -17.79 -6.91 11.60
C VAL A 7 -16.94 -8.16 11.82
N SER A 8 -17.23 -9.23 11.08
CA SER A 8 -16.39 -10.41 11.04
C SER A 8 -14.98 -9.93 10.72
N ALA A 9 -14.06 -10.09 11.67
CA ALA A 9 -12.65 -9.74 11.51
C ALA A 9 -12.16 -10.45 10.25
N LYS A 10 -11.98 -9.69 9.17
CA LYS A 10 -11.50 -10.24 7.91
C LYS A 10 -10.02 -10.50 8.09
N GLN A 11 -9.67 -11.79 8.18
CA GLN A 11 -8.29 -12.20 7.96
C GLN A 11 -7.78 -11.60 6.65
N GLY A 12 -6.66 -10.89 6.71
CA GLY A 12 -6.17 -10.03 5.64
C GLY A 12 -4.75 -10.35 5.23
N SER A 13 -4.47 -10.30 3.93
CA SER A 13 -3.11 -10.37 3.39
C SER A 13 -2.75 -9.03 2.77
N ILE A 14 -1.74 -8.36 3.30
CA ILE A 14 -1.19 -7.12 2.74
C ILE A 14 -0.25 -7.47 1.58
N PRO A 15 -0.59 -7.11 0.32
CA PRO A 15 0.25 -7.39 -0.83
C PRO A 15 1.43 -6.41 -0.92
N LEU A 16 2.42 -6.75 -1.73
CA LEU A 16 3.40 -5.77 -2.18
C LEU A 16 2.72 -4.78 -3.13
N LEU A 17 3.16 -3.52 -3.16
CA LEU A 17 2.70 -2.53 -4.13
C LEU A 17 3.86 -2.13 -5.05
N ILE A 18 3.83 -2.59 -6.30
CA ILE A 18 4.88 -2.29 -7.29
C ILE A 18 4.24 -1.53 -8.45
N ASN A 19 4.71 -0.30 -8.70
CA ASN A 19 4.19 0.57 -9.77
C ASN A 19 2.66 0.78 -9.72
N GLY A 20 2.09 0.85 -8.51
CA GLY A 20 0.64 1.01 -8.30
C GLY A 20 -0.17 -0.28 -8.46
N CYS A 21 0.47 -1.43 -8.72
CA CYS A 21 -0.20 -2.72 -8.83
C CYS A 21 0.03 -3.56 -7.56
N PRO A 22 -1.03 -4.07 -6.90
CA PRO A 22 -0.88 -5.02 -5.82
C PRO A 22 -0.37 -6.35 -6.35
N LEU A 23 0.67 -6.89 -5.72
CA LEU A 23 1.32 -8.15 -6.06
C LEU A 23 1.34 -9.09 -4.87
N SER A 24 0.74 -10.26 -5.04
CA SER A 24 0.76 -11.36 -4.08
C SER A 24 1.40 -12.58 -4.74
N HIS A 25 2.33 -13.19 -4.02
CA HIS A 25 2.98 -14.43 -4.37
C HIS A 25 2.25 -15.59 -3.70
N GLU A 26 2.15 -16.71 -4.42
CA GLU A 26 1.63 -17.96 -3.86
C GLU A 26 2.59 -18.55 -2.82
N ASP A 27 3.89 -18.30 -3.00
CA ASP A 27 4.93 -18.74 -2.07
C ASP A 27 4.73 -18.13 -0.68
N LYS A 28 4.57 -19.02 0.31
CA LYS A 28 4.37 -18.67 1.72
C LYS A 28 5.68 -18.46 2.48
N SER A 29 6.83 -18.77 1.90
CA SER A 29 8.15 -18.70 2.55
C SER A 29 8.51 -17.31 3.07
N ARG A 30 7.88 -16.28 2.50
CA ARG A 30 8.09 -14.86 2.83
C ARG A 30 6.83 -14.15 3.32
N LYS A 31 5.88 -14.90 3.87
CA LYS A 31 4.72 -14.33 4.54
C LYS A 31 5.02 -14.18 6.02
N HIS A 32 4.73 -13.00 6.55
CA HIS A 32 5.01 -12.64 7.93
C HIS A 32 3.71 -12.24 8.60
N ALA A 33 3.44 -12.76 9.79
CA ALA A 33 2.30 -12.35 10.59
C ALA A 33 2.53 -10.95 11.16
N ILE A 34 1.49 -10.12 11.13
CA ILE A 34 1.40 -8.87 11.88
C ILE A 34 0.78 -9.19 13.24
N ASP A 35 -0.33 -9.92 13.20
CA ASP A 35 -1.05 -10.47 14.35
C ASP A 35 -1.71 -11.81 13.95
N GLU A 36 -2.70 -12.27 14.72
CA GLU A 36 -3.41 -13.53 14.47
C GLU A 36 -4.27 -13.51 13.19
N ASP A 37 -4.67 -12.33 12.72
CA ASP A 37 -5.61 -12.15 11.61
C ASP A 37 -4.94 -11.61 10.34
N PHE A 38 -3.79 -10.93 10.46
CA PHE A 38 -3.15 -10.24 9.35
C PHE A 38 -1.75 -10.77 9.04
N THR A 39 -1.48 -10.89 7.74
CA THR A 39 -0.14 -11.21 7.22
C THR A 39 0.30 -10.19 6.18
N PHE A 40 1.59 -9.95 6.05
CA PHE A 40 2.18 -9.20 4.95
C PHE A 40 3.20 -10.03 4.19
N GLN A 41 3.42 -9.66 2.93
CA GLN A 41 4.36 -10.33 2.05
C GLN A 41 5.70 -9.60 1.99
N GLY A 42 6.79 -10.35 2.20
CA GLY A 42 8.15 -9.90 1.99
C GLY A 42 8.59 -9.95 0.52
N ALA A 43 9.27 -8.90 0.06
CA ALA A 43 9.75 -8.78 -1.33
C ALA A 43 10.99 -9.64 -1.61
N ASN A 44 10.96 -10.42 -2.70
CA ASN A 44 12.10 -11.19 -3.19
C ASN A 44 13.02 -10.39 -4.14
N VAL A 45 14.15 -10.98 -4.52
CA VAL A 45 15.16 -10.31 -5.37
C VAL A 45 14.57 -9.91 -6.73
N ARG A 46 13.65 -10.71 -7.28
CA ARG A 46 12.96 -10.38 -8.55
C ARG A 46 12.01 -9.21 -8.38
N ASP A 47 11.30 -9.14 -7.26
CA ASP A 47 10.43 -8.00 -6.93
C ASP A 47 11.24 -6.70 -6.84
N CYS A 48 12.43 -6.75 -6.24
CA CYS A 48 13.33 -5.60 -6.16
C CYS A 48 13.84 -5.16 -7.54
N ASP A 49 14.26 -6.10 -8.39
CA ASP A 49 14.70 -5.81 -9.76
C ASP A 49 13.58 -5.19 -10.60
N GLU A 50 12.37 -5.74 -10.52
CA GLU A 50 11.19 -5.19 -11.18
C GLU A 50 10.86 -3.79 -10.65
N THR A 51 10.90 -3.59 -9.33
CA THR A 51 10.68 -2.28 -8.71
C THR A 51 11.68 -1.26 -9.24
N LEU A 52 12.97 -1.59 -9.33
CA LEU A 52 13.99 -0.68 -9.87
C LEU A 52 13.69 -0.30 -11.32
N LYS A 53 13.37 -1.27 -12.17
CA LYS A 53 13.02 -1.03 -13.58
C LYS A 53 11.81 -0.11 -13.72
N ARG A 54 10.75 -0.38 -12.95
CA ARG A 54 9.51 0.40 -12.98
C ARG A 54 9.70 1.80 -12.42
N SER A 55 10.40 1.96 -11.30
CA SER A 55 10.72 3.26 -10.73
C SER A 55 11.58 4.09 -11.67
N ALA A 56 12.58 3.50 -12.32
CA ALA A 56 13.40 4.20 -13.31
C ALA A 56 12.57 4.67 -14.52
N ALA A 57 11.62 3.84 -15.00
CA ALA A 57 10.71 4.23 -16.06
C ALA A 57 9.77 5.37 -15.62
N ALA A 58 9.14 5.24 -14.44
CA ALA A 58 8.24 6.24 -13.90
C ALA A 58 8.93 7.59 -13.63
N PHE A 59 10.21 7.57 -13.23
CA PHE A 59 10.99 8.77 -13.00
C PHE A 59 11.11 9.65 -14.24
N LYS A 60 11.26 9.05 -15.44
CA LYS A 60 11.33 9.81 -16.70
C LYS A 60 10.11 10.70 -16.91
N THR A 61 8.93 10.20 -16.56
CA THR A 61 7.69 10.97 -16.60
C THR A 61 7.59 11.94 -15.42
N TRP A 62 7.79 11.45 -14.19
CA TRP A 62 7.58 12.24 -12.97
C TRP A 62 8.51 13.45 -12.83
N SER A 63 9.77 13.30 -13.25
CA SER A 63 10.77 14.36 -13.22
C SER A 63 10.39 15.54 -14.13
N GLN A 64 9.72 15.26 -15.24
CA GLN A 64 9.27 16.24 -16.22
C GLN A 64 7.91 16.86 -15.87
N THR A 65 7.14 16.25 -14.96
CA THR A 65 5.88 16.82 -14.46
C THR A 65 6.10 18.22 -13.91
N SER A 66 5.25 19.18 -14.29
CA SER A 66 5.40 20.56 -13.81
C SER A 66 5.25 20.66 -12.29
N THR A 67 5.91 21.64 -11.67
CA THR A 67 5.80 21.89 -10.22
C THR A 67 4.35 22.11 -9.78
N LEU A 68 3.53 22.78 -10.60
CA LEU A 68 2.11 22.99 -10.32
C LEU A 68 1.33 21.67 -10.27
N GLN A 69 1.56 20.78 -11.23
CA GLN A 69 0.90 19.46 -11.26
C GLN A 69 1.35 18.58 -10.09
N ARG A 70 2.66 18.54 -9.79
CA ARG A 70 3.18 17.81 -8.61
C ARG A 70 2.54 18.32 -7.32
N ARG A 71 2.46 19.64 -7.14
CA ARG A 71 1.80 20.27 -5.98
C ARG A 71 0.34 19.84 -5.88
N LYS A 72 -0.41 19.87 -6.99
CA LYS A 72 -1.82 19.46 -7.01
C LYS A 72 -1.97 18.01 -6.52
N GLN A 73 -1.17 17.09 -7.05
CA GLN A 73 -1.23 15.67 -6.68
C GLN A 73 -0.87 15.44 -5.20
N LEU A 74 0.17 16.11 -4.70
CA LEU A 74 0.57 16.02 -3.29
C LEU A 74 -0.50 16.57 -2.34
N LEU A 75 -1.18 17.66 -2.71
CA LEU A 75 -2.29 18.20 -1.93
C LEU A 75 -3.50 17.26 -1.92
N GLN A 76 -3.80 16.62 -3.05
CA GLN A 76 -4.85 15.59 -3.12
C GLN A 76 -4.51 14.40 -2.22
N LEU A 77 -3.26 13.94 -2.23
CA LEU A 77 -2.79 12.89 -1.32
C LEU A 77 -2.95 13.30 0.16
N ALA A 78 -2.52 14.50 0.53
CA ALA A 78 -2.67 15.00 1.90
C ALA A 78 -4.14 15.11 2.32
N GLN A 79 -5.04 15.47 1.41
CA GLN A 79 -6.47 15.49 1.67
C GLN A 79 -7.03 14.08 1.93
N LEU A 80 -6.63 13.09 1.12
CA LEU A 80 -7.04 11.70 1.31
C LEU A 80 -6.55 11.15 2.66
N LEU A 81 -5.30 11.44 3.03
CA LEU A 81 -4.74 11.02 4.33
C LEU A 81 -5.52 11.63 5.51
N ARG A 82 -5.90 12.92 5.43
CA ARG A 82 -6.74 13.54 6.47
C ARG A 82 -8.15 12.93 6.54
N GLN A 83 -8.72 12.53 5.42
CA GLN A 83 -10.04 11.88 5.39
C GLN A 83 -10.02 10.48 6.00
N GLN A 84 -8.84 9.87 6.13
CA GLN A 84 -8.62 8.53 6.67
C GLN A 84 -7.76 8.60 7.94
N GLU A 85 -7.73 9.76 8.62
CA GLU A 85 -6.79 10.01 9.72
C GLU A 85 -6.91 8.97 10.84
N GLN A 86 -8.14 8.66 11.26
CA GLN A 86 -8.37 7.66 12.31
C GLN A 86 -7.88 6.27 11.88
N ASP A 87 -8.25 5.83 10.67
CA ASP A 87 -7.84 4.52 10.15
C ASP A 87 -6.31 4.40 10.02
N VAL A 88 -5.63 5.49 9.65
CA VAL A 88 -4.16 5.55 9.58
C VAL A 88 -3.52 5.54 10.95
N LEU A 89 -4.11 6.23 11.94
CA LEU A 89 -3.62 6.23 13.32
C LEU A 89 -3.78 4.84 13.96
N ASP A 90 -4.91 4.17 13.70
CA ASP A 90 -5.19 2.82 14.19
C ASP A 90 -4.24 1.77 13.58
N LEU A 91 -3.58 2.08 12.46
CA LEU A 91 -2.53 1.23 11.85
C LEU A 91 -1.14 1.40 12.49
N ILE A 92 -0.88 2.52 13.18
CA ILE A 92 0.46 2.90 13.68
C ILE A 92 0.56 2.77 15.21
N CYS A 93 -0.54 3.00 15.93
CA CYS A 93 -0.63 3.01 17.39
C CYS A 93 -1.21 1.71 17.96
#